data_AF-A0A529SG90-F1
#
_entry.id   AF-A0A529SG90-F1
#
_cell.length_a   1.000
_cell.length_b   1.000
_cell.length_c   1.000
_cell.angle_alpha   90.00
_cell.angle_beta   90.00
_cell.angle_gamma   90.00
#
_symmetry.space_group_name_H-M   'P 1'
#
loop_
_entity.id
_entity.type
_entity.pdbx_description
1 polymer ?
#
loop_
_entity_poly.entity_id
_entity_poly.type
_entity_poly.pdbx_seq_one_letter_code
_entity_poly.pdbx_strand_id
1 'polypeptide(L)'
;RTMREIIEPTMRGMANLGAPFAGILFAGLMITESGPKLIEYNTRFGDPECQVLMMRLKDDLLVLLNAAVDGQLAHMSIRWSDETALTVVMAARGYPGTPEKGSVIRGLDEAERDGAQIFHAGTAING
;
A
#
# COMPACT_ATOMS: atom_id res chain seq x y z
N ARG A 1 20.09 5.68 3.65
CA ARG A 1 19.84 7.12 3.90
C ARG A 1 18.39 7.34 4.33
N THR A 2 17.38 6.93 3.54
CA THR A 2 15.95 7.03 3.92
C THR A 2 15.64 6.55 5.33
N MET A 3 16.02 5.32 5.72
CA MET A 3 15.76 4.83 7.08
C MET A 3 16.39 5.73 8.15
N ARG A 4 17.71 5.92 8.11
CA ARG A 4 18.48 6.68 9.08
C ARG A 4 18.13 8.17 9.18
N GLU A 5 17.84 8.82 8.05
CA GLU A 5 17.69 10.28 7.96
C GLU A 5 16.22 10.73 7.95
N ILE A 6 15.27 9.84 7.63
CA ILE A 6 13.85 10.18 7.48
C ILE A 6 13.01 9.32 8.44
N ILE A 7 13.02 8.00 8.28
CA ILE A 7 12.09 7.11 9.02
C ILE A 7 12.44 7.03 10.51
N GLU A 8 13.67 6.65 10.86
CA GLU A 8 14.11 6.46 12.25
C GLU A 8 14.00 7.74 13.09
N PRO A 9 14.37 8.95 12.59
CA PRO A 9 14.15 10.18 13.33
C PRO A 9 12.66 10.49 13.56
N THR A 10 11.79 10.25 12.57
CA THR A 10 10.34 10.41 12.74
C THR A 10 9.81 9.46 13.82
N MET A 11 10.16 8.17 13.76
CA MET A 11 9.73 7.18 14.76
C MET A 11 10.19 7.53 16.18
N ARG A 12 11.45 7.96 16.32
CA ARG A 12 12.01 8.40 17.61
C ARG A 12 11.33 9.67 18.13
N GLY A 13 11.06 10.63 17.25
CA GLY A 13 10.34 11.85 17.59
C GLY A 13 8.93 11.57 18.12
N MET A 14 8.17 10.72 17.42
CA MET A 14 6.83 10.28 17.86
C MET A 14 6.88 9.59 19.23
N ALA A 15 7.85 8.69 19.45
CA ALA A 15 8.03 8.04 20.75
C ALA A 15 8.37 9.04 21.87
N ASN A 16 9.27 10.00 21.62
CA ASN A 16 9.66 11.02 22.59
C ASN A 16 8.50 11.96 22.96
N LEU A 17 7.53 12.14 22.05
CA LEU A 17 6.31 12.90 22.29
C LEU A 17 5.24 12.10 23.05
N GLY A 18 5.52 10.85 23.43
CA GLY A 18 4.57 9.96 24.09
C GLY A 18 3.50 9.38 23.15
N ALA A 19 3.71 9.47 21.83
CA ALA A 19 2.80 8.97 20.81
C ALA A 19 3.53 7.99 19.87
N PRO A 20 4.07 6.86 20.39
CA PRO A 20 4.77 5.89 19.56
C PRO A 20 3.86 5.34 18.46
N PHE A 21 4.40 5.18 17.26
CA PHE A 21 3.65 4.67 16.11
C PHE A 21 3.91 3.17 15.91
N ALA A 22 2.85 2.40 15.67
CA ALA A 22 2.90 1.00 15.26
C ALA A 22 1.90 0.77 14.13
N GLY A 23 2.35 0.12 13.05
CA GLY A 23 1.54 -0.12 11.85
C GLY A 23 2.32 0.15 10.57
N ILE A 24 1.61 0.55 9.52
CA ILE A 24 2.21 0.88 8.22
C ILE A 24 2.50 2.37 8.13
N LEU A 25 3.78 2.72 8.13
CA LEU A 25 4.24 4.07 7.82
C LEU A 25 4.66 4.15 6.36
N PHE A 26 3.80 4.70 5.52
CA PHE A 26 4.06 4.90 4.10
C PHE A 26 4.68 6.28 3.87
N ALA A 27 5.89 6.32 3.32
CA ALA A 27 6.62 7.55 3.07
C ALA A 27 6.65 7.86 1.56
N GLY A 28 6.01 8.95 1.17
CA GLY A 28 6.14 9.50 -0.18
C GLY A 28 7.48 10.20 -0.32
N LEU A 29 8.34 9.72 -1.21
CA LEU A 29 9.70 10.23 -1.39
C LEU A 29 9.92 10.78 -2.79
N MET A 30 10.62 11.92 -2.85
CA MET A 30 11.27 12.40 -4.07
C MET A 30 12.73 12.00 -4.04
N ILE A 31 13.21 11.27 -5.06
CA ILE A 31 14.64 10.94 -5.18
C ILE A 31 15.31 12.04 -6.01
N THR A 32 16.11 12.88 -5.34
CA THR A 32 16.82 14.00 -5.96
C THR A 32 18.31 13.70 -6.08
N GLU A 33 19.05 14.54 -6.81
CA GLU A 33 20.53 14.49 -6.87
C GLU A 33 21.18 14.60 -5.48
N SER A 34 20.57 15.35 -4.56
CA SER A 34 21.05 15.50 -3.18
C SER A 34 20.69 14.32 -2.25
N GLY A 35 19.89 13.38 -2.74
CA GLY A 35 19.35 12.25 -2.01
C GLY A 35 17.83 12.27 -1.83
N PRO A 36 17.27 11.33 -1.06
CA PRO A 36 15.83 11.23 -0.84
C PRO A 36 15.31 12.40 -0.02
N LYS A 37 14.17 12.95 -0.41
CA LYS A 37 13.42 13.99 0.31
C LYS A 37 12.03 13.49 0.61
N LEU A 38 11.59 13.64 1.85
CA LEU A 38 10.22 13.31 2.25
C LEU A 38 9.25 14.36 1.67
N ILE A 39 8.22 13.89 0.97
CA ILE A 39 7.11 14.71 0.51
C ILE A 39 6.00 14.65 1.56
N GLU A 40 5.60 13.44 1.94
CA GLU A 40 4.47 13.20 2.84
C GLU A 40 4.58 11.85 3.55
N TYR A 41 3.83 11.72 4.65
CA TYR A 41 3.55 10.44 5.29
C TYR A 41 2.07 10.09 5.20
N ASN A 42 1.80 8.80 5.01
CA ASN A 42 0.50 8.19 5.24
C ASN A 42 0.66 7.11 6.32
N THR A 43 -0.32 6.99 7.22
CA THR A 43 -0.29 6.09 8.39
C THR A 43 -1.03 4.76 8.14
N ARG A 44 -1.06 4.34 6.88
CA ARG A 44 -1.80 3.18 6.36
C ARG A 44 -1.16 2.72 5.05
N PHE A 45 -1.61 1.59 4.51
CA PHE A 45 -1.22 1.19 3.14
C PHE A 45 -1.70 2.22 2.10
N GLY A 46 -0.85 2.49 1.10
CA GLY A 46 -1.23 3.22 -0.10
C GLY A 46 -2.28 2.47 -0.93
N ASP A 47 -3.12 3.19 -1.65
CA ASP A 47 -4.02 2.64 -2.67
C ASP A 47 -3.76 3.47 -3.95
N PRO A 48 -3.22 2.88 -5.03
CA PRO A 48 -3.20 1.44 -5.34
C PRO A 48 -1.90 0.67 -4.99
N GLU A 49 -1.01 1.21 -4.14
CA GLU A 49 0.26 0.56 -3.83
C GLU A 49 0.12 -0.77 -3.08
N CYS A 50 -0.91 -0.91 -2.24
CA CYS A 50 -1.18 -2.15 -1.50
C CYS A 50 -1.34 -3.35 -2.45
N GLN A 51 -2.07 -3.17 -3.54
CA GLN A 51 -2.42 -4.22 -4.49
C GLN A 51 -1.17 -4.86 -5.10
N VAL A 52 -0.16 -4.06 -5.47
CA VAL A 52 1.10 -4.60 -6.01
C VAL A 52 2.02 -5.16 -4.94
N LEU A 53 2.03 -4.58 -3.74
CA LEU A 53 2.84 -5.09 -2.63
C LEU A 53 2.34 -6.47 -2.21
N MET A 54 1.03 -6.63 -2.01
CA MET A 54 0.46 -7.88 -1.52
C MET A 54 0.62 -9.02 -2.52
N MET A 55 0.59 -8.74 -3.83
CA MET A 55 0.88 -9.75 -4.86
C MET A 55 2.33 -10.27 -4.81
N ARG A 56 3.26 -9.53 -4.21
CA ARG A 56 4.67 -9.92 -4.08
C ARG A 56 5.01 -10.46 -2.69
N LEU A 57 4.15 -10.31 -1.70
CA LEU A 57 4.41 -10.77 -0.34
C LEU A 57 4.31 -12.30 -0.29
N LYS A 58 5.39 -12.97 0.11
CA LYS A 58 5.42 -14.44 0.24
C LYS A 58 5.01 -14.94 1.63
N ASP A 59 5.18 -14.10 2.64
CA ASP A 59 4.85 -14.43 4.02
C ASP A 59 3.41 -14.06 4.35
N ASP A 60 2.88 -14.64 5.42
CA ASP A 60 1.51 -14.36 5.87
C ASP A 60 1.41 -12.94 6.45
N LEU A 61 0.61 -12.09 5.80
CA LEU A 61 0.34 -10.73 6.23
C LEU A 61 -0.24 -10.68 7.65
N LEU A 62 -1.14 -11.61 8.01
CA LEU A 62 -1.80 -11.61 9.32
C LEU A 62 -0.78 -11.79 10.45
N VAL A 63 0.23 -12.64 10.24
CA VAL A 63 1.32 -12.85 11.21
C VAL A 63 2.12 -11.56 11.42
N LEU A 64 2.43 -10.84 10.34
CA LEU A 64 3.15 -9.57 10.42
C LEU A 64 2.33 -8.48 11.12
N LEU A 65 1.03 -8.39 10.82
CA LEU A 65 0.12 -7.46 11.48
C LEU A 65 -0.01 -7.76 12.98
N ASN A 66 -0.13 -9.04 13.36
CA ASN A 66 -0.19 -9.43 14.76
C ASN A 66 1.13 -9.13 15.49
N ALA A 67 2.27 -9.40 14.86
CA ALA A 67 3.58 -9.02 15.41
C ALA A 67 3.75 -7.50 15.59
N ALA A 68 3.10 -6.68 14.75
CA ALA A 68 3.06 -5.22 14.94
C ALA A 68 2.27 -4.82 16.19
N VAL A 69 1.11 -5.44 16.40
CA VAL A 69 0.29 -5.24 17.60
C VAL A 69 1.05 -5.64 18.87
N ASP A 70 1.76 -6.76 18.83
CA ASP A 70 2.50 -7.31 19.98
C ASP A 70 3.90 -6.68 20.18
N GLY A 71 4.29 -5.72 19.34
CA GLY A 71 5.62 -5.07 19.40
C GLY A 71 6.79 -6.01 19.06
N GLN A 72 6.54 -7.10 18.34
CA GLN A 72 7.51 -8.16 18.02
C GLN A 72 8.11 -8.05 16.62
N LEU A 73 7.83 -6.98 15.86
CA LEU A 73 8.33 -6.80 14.49
C LEU A 73 9.86 -6.88 14.37
N ALA A 74 10.61 -6.50 15.42
CA ALA A 74 12.07 -6.58 15.43
C ALA A 74 12.59 -8.03 15.31
N HIS A 75 11.75 -9.03 15.57
CA HIS A 75 12.07 -10.46 15.47
C HIS A 75 11.52 -11.11 14.20
N MET A 76 10.83 -10.35 13.35
CA MET A 76 10.26 -10.84 12.11
C MET A 76 11.20 -10.58 10.93
N SER A 77 11.15 -11.45 9.93
CA SER A 77 11.73 -11.22 8.60
C SER A 77 10.62 -11.31 7.57
N ILE A 78 10.69 -10.51 6.50
CA ILE A 78 9.70 -10.51 5.43
C ILE A 78 10.36 -10.95 4.12
N ARG A 79 9.79 -11.98 3.50
CA ARG A 79 10.20 -12.51 2.20
C ARG A 79 9.28 -11.97 1.11
N TRP A 80 9.90 -11.60 0.00
CA TRP A 80 9.22 -11.05 -1.17
C TRP A 80 9.50 -11.93 -2.40
N SER A 81 8.58 -11.87 -3.36
CA SER A 81 8.80 -12.38 -4.70
C SER A 81 9.65 -11.41 -5.51
N ASP A 82 10.56 -11.95 -6.31
CA ASP A 82 11.33 -11.19 -7.30
C ASP A 82 10.51 -10.91 -8.57
N GLU A 83 9.34 -11.55 -8.69
CA GLU A 83 8.39 -11.28 -9.77
C GLU A 83 7.83 -9.86 -9.65
N THR A 84 7.65 -9.23 -10.80
CA THR A 84 7.05 -7.90 -10.92
C THR A 84 5.54 -8.00 -10.82
N ALA A 85 4.94 -7.18 -9.96
CA ALA A 85 3.51 -6.94 -9.94
C ALA A 85 3.21 -5.53 -10.45
N LEU A 86 2.14 -5.39 -11.24
CA LEU A 86 1.66 -4.13 -11.78
C LEU A 86 0.15 -4.05 -11.59
N THR A 87 -0.35 -2.88 -11.23
CA THR A 87 -1.79 -2.62 -11.09
C THR A 87 -2.19 -1.46 -11.98
N VAL A 88 -3.38 -1.57 -12.58
CA VAL A 88 -4.00 -0.52 -13.38
C VAL A 88 -5.36 -0.22 -12.77
N VAL A 89 -5.56 1.04 -12.35
CA VAL A 89 -6.85 1.48 -11.83
C VAL A 89 -7.77 1.84 -12.99
N MET A 90 -8.90 1.14 -13.09
CA MET A 90 -9.98 1.48 -14.01
C MET A 90 -10.88 2.52 -13.37
N ALA A 91 -10.74 3.79 -13.77
CA ALA A 91 -11.54 4.89 -13.24
C ALA A 91 -12.79 5.14 -14.09
N ALA A 92 -13.90 5.48 -13.44
CA ALA A 92 -15.12 5.90 -14.12
C ALA A 92 -14.89 7.23 -14.87
N ARG A 93 -15.62 7.40 -15.98
CA ARG A 93 -15.61 8.64 -16.76
C ARG A 93 -15.94 9.83 -15.86
N GLY A 94 -15.11 10.88 -15.92
CA GLY A 94 -15.26 12.09 -15.10
C GLY A 94 -14.38 12.14 -13.85
N TYR A 95 -13.66 11.07 -13.49
CA TYR A 95 -12.62 11.11 -12.45
C TYR A 95 -11.48 12.09 -12.81
N PRO A 96 -10.92 12.86 -11.85
CA PRO A 96 -11.19 12.89 -10.41
C PRO A 96 -12.32 13.83 -9.96
N GLY A 97 -13.10 14.38 -10.90
CA GLY A 97 -14.22 15.29 -10.63
C GLY A 97 -15.48 14.56 -10.15
N THR A 98 -16.56 14.65 -10.92
CA THR A 98 -17.82 13.92 -10.62
C THR A 98 -17.92 12.71 -11.54
N PRO A 99 -17.54 11.50 -11.08
CA PRO A 99 -17.60 10.31 -11.91
C PRO A 99 -19.03 9.83 -12.14
N GLU A 100 -19.29 9.34 -13.35
CA GLU A 100 -20.54 8.64 -13.69
C GLU A 100 -20.65 7.32 -12.92
N LYS A 101 -21.80 7.08 -12.28
CA LYS A 101 -22.09 5.86 -11.51
C LYS A 101 -23.10 4.97 -12.25
N GLY A 102 -23.17 3.70 -11.86
CA GLY A 102 -24.17 2.75 -12.37
C GLY A 102 -23.90 2.24 -13.79
N SER A 103 -22.72 2.53 -14.37
CA SER A 103 -22.33 1.91 -15.63
C SER A 103 -22.08 0.42 -15.46
N VAL A 104 -22.54 -0.38 -16.42
CA VAL A 104 -22.40 -1.84 -16.38
C VAL A 104 -20.95 -2.22 -16.68
N ILE A 105 -20.32 -2.94 -15.74
CA ILE A 105 -18.99 -3.53 -15.89
C ILE A 105 -19.16 -4.98 -16.38
N ARG A 106 -18.51 -5.33 -17.49
CA ARG A 106 -18.52 -6.69 -18.08
C ARG A 106 -17.09 -7.21 -18.24
N GLY A 107 -16.93 -8.52 -18.39
CA GLY A 107 -15.65 -9.15 -18.74
C GLY A 107 -14.71 -9.43 -17.58
N LEU A 108 -15.16 -9.30 -16.32
CA LEU A 108 -14.33 -9.58 -15.14
C LEU A 108 -13.88 -11.05 -15.09
N ASP A 109 -14.80 -12.00 -15.27
CA ASP A 109 -14.52 -13.44 -15.29
C ASP A 109 -13.59 -13.86 -16.44
N GLU A 110 -13.58 -13.11 -17.55
CA GLU A 110 -12.64 -13.36 -18.65
C GLU A 110 -11.24 -12.86 -18.29
N ALA A 111 -11.13 -11.64 -17.76
CA ALA A 111 -9.85 -11.10 -17.31
C ALA A 111 -9.20 -11.97 -16.20
N GLU A 112 -9.99 -12.49 -15.25
CA GLU A 112 -9.48 -13.41 -14.23
C GLU A 112 -8.98 -14.73 -14.81
N ARG A 113 -9.68 -15.29 -15.80
CA ARG A 113 -9.24 -16.50 -16.51
C ARG A 113 -7.96 -16.29 -17.32
N ASP A 114 -7.74 -15.07 -17.82
CA ASP A 114 -6.51 -14.67 -18.50
C ASP A 114 -5.36 -14.37 -17.52
N GLY A 115 -5.58 -14.54 -16.21
CA GLY A 115 -4.57 -14.46 -15.17
C GLY A 115 -4.48 -13.10 -14.47
N ALA A 116 -5.41 -12.17 -14.74
CA ALA A 116 -5.45 -10.91 -14.01
C ALA A 116 -6.05 -11.13 -12.61
N GLN A 117 -5.43 -10.53 -11.58
CA GLN A 117 -6.05 -10.42 -10.27
C GLN A 117 -6.94 -9.17 -10.24
N ILE A 118 -8.24 -9.34 -9.99
CA ILE A 118 -9.17 -8.22 -9.88
C ILE A 118 -9.31 -7.80 -8.42
N PHE A 119 -9.12 -6.50 -8.16
CA PHE A 119 -9.38 -5.87 -6.87
C PHE A 119 -10.53 -4.89 -7.02
N HIS A 120 -11.66 -5.20 -6.39
CA HIS A 120 -12.86 -4.35 -6.44
C HIS A 120 -12.71 -3.15 -5.49
N ALA A 121 -12.72 -1.94 -6.05
CA ALA A 121 -12.80 -0.68 -5.29
C ALA A 121 -14.26 -0.18 -5.22
N GLY A 122 -14.67 0.69 -6.15
CA GLY A 122 -15.99 1.33 -6.15
C GLY A 122 -17.06 0.60 -6.98
N THR A 123 -17.26 -0.71 -6.79
CA THR A 123 -18.24 -1.51 -7.54
C THR A 123 -19.39 -1.99 -6.66
N ALA A 124 -20.56 -2.24 -7.26
CA ALA A 124 -21.71 -2.87 -6.59
C ALA A 124 -22.35 -3.92 -7.51
N ILE A 125 -22.93 -4.97 -6.92
CA ILE A 125 -23.66 -6.01 -7.68
C ILE A 125 -25.02 -5.48 -8.17
N ASN A 126 -25.66 -4.62 -7.38
CA ASN A 126 -26.90 -3.93 -7.71
C ASN A 126 -26.72 -2.43 -7.43
N GLY A 127 -26.62 -1.60 -8.47
CA GLY A 127 -26.34 -0.16 -8.37
C GLY A 127 -27.09 0.66 -9.41
#